data_AF-A0A345UNT0-F1
#
_entry.id   AF-A0A345UNT0-F1
#
_cell.length_a   1.000
_cell.length_b   1.000
_cell.length_c   1.000
_cell.angle_alpha   90.00
_cell.angle_beta   90.00
_cell.angle_gamma   90.00
#
_symmetry.space_group_name_H-M   'P 1'
#
loop_
_entity.id
_entity.type
_entity.pdbx_description
1 polymer ?
#
loop_
_entity_poly.entity_id
_entity_poly.type
_entity_poly.pdbx_seq_one_letter_code
_entity_poly.pdbx_strand_id
1 'polypeptide(L)'
;MNTISYFRTLLLAFIFVLTGSLAVHAQYVLIPMDQSQTNHLKAYGIVYNQIAEGYSANWLLNYRGGSFLARNQGEIVRNARLRNVRIEQITDAQAQRIIREVESNNSNTALVPLQEAPSIAVYSPAQALPWDDAVTLALTYAEVPYDVIYNDEILEGALEEYDWLHLHHEDFTGQYGKFWAAYRHTPWYQRQVRELEEMAARHGFTKVSDMKTAVVLTIRDFVGNGGFMFAMCSATDTFDIALAAKEVDIVPQEFDGDPVDANANQLLDFSQTFAFENFELTFNPAEYRHGNIDVPVRLGQLDEALDYFTLFEFSAKWDPVPTMLTQNHVSSIKGFYGQTTAFRMETIKSNVVILGRNSGRDEAKYIHGNFGEGFWTFYGGHDPEDYTHRVGDPPTDLDLFPNSPGYRLILNNILFPAAERQELKTERPYPASQNAQLAFADAMEFVRIQHGR
;
A
#
# COMPACT_ATOMS: atom_id res chain seq x y z
N MET A 1 -54.84 -12.15 -52.83
CA MET A 1 -53.48 -11.59 -52.65
C MET A 1 -53.30 -10.79 -51.37
N ASN A 2 -54.33 -10.12 -50.82
CA ASN A 2 -54.18 -9.30 -49.61
C ASN A 2 -54.00 -10.09 -48.30
N THR A 3 -54.63 -11.25 -48.13
CA THR A 3 -54.56 -12.07 -46.89
C THR A 3 -53.15 -12.63 -46.59
N ILE A 4 -52.39 -12.98 -47.63
CA ILE A 4 -51.00 -13.46 -47.49
C ILE A 4 -50.06 -12.34 -47.03
N SER A 5 -50.35 -11.09 -47.44
CA SER A 5 -49.59 -9.91 -47.03
C SER A 5 -49.78 -9.62 -45.53
N TYR A 6 -51.03 -9.64 -45.04
CA TYR A 6 -51.32 -9.45 -43.61
C TYR A 6 -50.68 -10.53 -42.73
N PHE A 7 -50.66 -11.79 -43.17
CA PHE A 7 -50.02 -12.87 -42.44
C PHE A 7 -48.50 -12.72 -42.38
N ARG A 8 -47.86 -12.24 -43.46
CA ARG A 8 -46.43 -11.91 -43.47
C ARG A 8 -46.09 -10.74 -42.56
N THR A 9 -46.90 -9.69 -42.55
CA THR A 9 -46.68 -8.53 -41.68
C THR A 9 -46.87 -8.90 -40.20
N LEU A 10 -47.88 -9.71 -39.87
CA LEU A 10 -48.10 -10.22 -38.51
C LEU A 10 -46.98 -11.18 -38.08
N LEU A 11 -46.49 -12.04 -38.96
CA LEU A 11 -45.36 -12.93 -38.69
C LEU A 11 -44.07 -12.14 -38.44
N LEU A 12 -43.79 -11.11 -39.23
CA LEU A 12 -42.62 -10.24 -39.04
C LEU A 12 -42.71 -9.42 -37.74
N ALA A 13 -43.90 -8.91 -37.39
CA ALA A 13 -44.13 -8.24 -36.12
C ALA A 13 -43.97 -9.19 -34.92
N PHE A 14 -44.47 -10.43 -35.04
CA PHE A 14 -44.33 -11.45 -34.01
C PHE A 14 -42.87 -11.88 -33.82
N ILE A 15 -42.12 -12.07 -34.91
CA ILE A 15 -40.67 -12.33 -34.86
C ILE A 15 -39.94 -11.15 -34.23
N PHE A 16 -40.28 -9.91 -34.58
CA PHE A 16 -39.66 -8.70 -34.00
C PHE A 16 -39.89 -8.59 -32.48
N VAL A 17 -41.08 -8.96 -31.99
CA VAL A 17 -41.40 -9.01 -30.55
C VAL A 17 -40.68 -10.17 -29.83
N LEU A 18 -40.54 -11.33 -30.50
CA LEU A 18 -39.79 -12.48 -29.98
C LEU A 18 -38.26 -12.25 -29.97
N THR A 19 -37.72 -11.49 -30.91
CA THR A 19 -36.29 -11.14 -30.94
C THR A 19 -35.96 -9.93 -30.06
N GLY A 20 -36.90 -9.00 -29.89
CA GLY A 20 -36.75 -7.82 -29.03
C GLY A 20 -36.77 -8.12 -27.52
N SER A 21 -37.10 -9.36 -27.13
CA SER A 21 -37.13 -9.85 -25.75
C SER A 21 -35.93 -10.73 -25.38
N LEU A 22 -34.93 -10.87 -26.27
CA LEU A 22 -33.58 -11.25 -25.85
C LEU A 22 -33.00 -10.07 -25.08
N ALA A 23 -33.38 -9.99 -23.80
CA ALA A 23 -32.79 -9.08 -22.85
C ALA A 23 -31.27 -9.26 -22.95
N VAL A 24 -30.61 -8.22 -23.45
CA VAL A 24 -29.15 -8.16 -23.44
C VAL A 24 -28.78 -8.02 -21.97
N HIS A 25 -28.68 -9.14 -21.28
CA HIS A 25 -28.31 -9.17 -19.88
C HIS A 25 -26.89 -8.63 -19.75
N ALA A 26 -26.71 -7.61 -18.91
CA ALA A 26 -25.39 -7.12 -18.57
C ALA A 26 -24.61 -8.24 -17.91
N GLN A 27 -23.50 -8.64 -18.53
CA GLN A 27 -22.66 -9.75 -18.08
C GLN A 27 -21.50 -9.28 -17.22
N TYR A 28 -21.20 -7.97 -17.26
CA TYR A 28 -20.09 -7.35 -16.57
C TYR A 28 -20.53 -6.08 -15.86
N VAL A 29 -19.75 -5.72 -14.86
CA VAL A 29 -19.81 -4.46 -14.12
C VAL A 29 -18.46 -3.79 -14.27
N LEU A 30 -18.46 -2.58 -14.80
CA LEU A 30 -17.33 -1.67 -14.75
C LEU A 30 -17.54 -0.71 -13.57
N ILE A 31 -16.55 -0.64 -12.67
CA ILE A 31 -16.52 0.30 -11.56
C ILE A 31 -15.55 1.41 -11.96
N PRO A 32 -16.04 2.56 -12.47
CA PRO A 32 -15.17 3.65 -12.86
C PRO A 32 -14.45 4.22 -11.63
N MET A 33 -13.17 4.53 -11.79
CA MET A 33 -12.33 5.12 -10.73
C MET A 33 -11.80 6.51 -11.12
N ASP A 34 -12.39 7.12 -12.14
CA ASP A 34 -12.20 8.51 -12.52
C ASP A 34 -13.09 9.44 -11.67
N GLN A 35 -13.19 10.72 -12.05
CA GLN A 35 -13.99 11.72 -11.34
C GLN A 35 -15.51 11.43 -11.31
N SER A 36 -15.99 10.47 -12.10
CA SER A 36 -17.43 10.14 -12.16
C SER A 36 -17.89 9.27 -11.00
N GLN A 37 -16.96 8.66 -10.25
CA GLN A 37 -17.23 7.78 -9.12
C GLN A 37 -17.86 8.56 -7.95
N THR A 38 -18.87 7.95 -7.33
CA THR A 38 -19.61 8.53 -6.20
C THR A 38 -19.02 8.17 -4.84
N ASN A 39 -18.27 7.07 -4.75
CA ASN A 39 -17.49 6.70 -3.57
C ASN A 39 -16.28 5.84 -3.98
N HIS A 40 -15.10 6.45 -4.10
CA HIS A 40 -13.87 5.75 -4.46
C HIS A 40 -13.43 4.78 -3.36
N LEU A 41 -13.52 5.17 -2.09
CA LEU A 41 -12.97 4.35 -1.00
C LEU A 41 -13.77 3.04 -0.84
N LYS A 42 -15.11 3.10 -0.84
CA LYS A 42 -15.96 1.91 -0.80
C LYS A 42 -15.87 1.07 -2.08
N ALA A 43 -15.41 1.63 -3.20
CA ALA A 43 -15.20 0.85 -4.43
C ALA A 43 -14.11 -0.23 -4.26
N TYR A 44 -13.04 0.06 -3.51
CA TYR A 44 -12.03 -0.96 -3.16
C TYR A 44 -12.66 -2.10 -2.34
N GLY A 45 -13.50 -1.74 -1.37
CA GLY A 45 -14.30 -2.67 -0.59
C GLY A 45 -15.19 -3.59 -1.41
N ILE A 46 -15.90 -3.05 -2.40
CA ILE A 46 -16.72 -3.84 -3.32
C ILE A 46 -15.87 -4.87 -4.06
N VAL A 47 -14.69 -4.48 -4.53
CA VAL A 47 -13.79 -5.37 -5.28
C VAL A 47 -13.17 -6.41 -4.36
N TYR A 48 -12.67 -6.01 -3.20
CA TYR A 48 -12.08 -6.90 -2.20
C TYR A 48 -13.09 -7.98 -1.77
N ASN A 49 -14.31 -7.57 -1.41
CA ASN A 49 -15.35 -8.52 -0.98
C ASN A 49 -15.77 -9.47 -2.13
N GLN A 50 -15.81 -8.98 -3.38
CA GLN A 50 -16.07 -9.81 -4.53
C GLN A 50 -15.02 -10.92 -4.70
N ILE A 51 -13.73 -10.59 -4.54
CA ILE A 51 -12.65 -11.59 -4.64
C ILE A 51 -12.57 -12.50 -3.40
N ALA A 52 -12.91 -11.99 -2.22
CA ALA A 52 -13.01 -12.80 -0.99
C ALA A 52 -14.13 -13.85 -1.06
N GLU A 53 -15.21 -13.57 -1.79
CA GLU A 53 -16.30 -14.52 -2.06
C GLU A 53 -15.93 -15.56 -3.15
N GLY A 54 -14.71 -15.52 -3.70
CA GLY A 54 -14.21 -16.47 -4.70
C GLY A 54 -14.58 -16.11 -6.15
N TYR A 55 -15.08 -14.91 -6.40
CA TYR A 55 -15.25 -14.40 -7.77
C TYR A 55 -13.98 -13.69 -8.25
N SER A 56 -13.84 -13.49 -9.56
CA SER A 56 -12.71 -12.76 -10.13
C SER A 56 -13.06 -11.31 -10.48
N ALA A 57 -12.10 -10.41 -10.33
CA ALA A 57 -12.14 -9.06 -10.90
C ALA A 57 -10.87 -8.79 -11.72
N ASN A 58 -10.84 -7.66 -12.43
CA ASN A 58 -9.65 -7.17 -13.11
C ASN A 58 -9.46 -5.69 -12.77
N TRP A 59 -8.25 -5.31 -12.41
CA TRP A 59 -7.85 -3.92 -12.27
C TRP A 59 -7.31 -3.40 -13.61
N LEU A 60 -7.94 -2.36 -14.13
CA LEU A 60 -7.58 -1.73 -15.40
C LEU A 60 -6.67 -0.52 -15.13
N LEU A 61 -5.37 -0.78 -15.03
CA LEU A 61 -4.36 0.23 -14.69
C LEU A 61 -4.29 1.34 -15.75
N ASN A 62 -4.20 2.58 -15.29
CA ASN A 62 -4.22 3.82 -16.09
C ASN A 62 -5.47 4.00 -16.96
N TYR A 63 -6.47 3.12 -16.85
CA TYR A 63 -7.73 3.24 -17.56
C TYR A 63 -8.79 3.85 -16.63
N ARG A 64 -9.26 5.06 -16.97
CA ARG A 64 -10.25 5.81 -16.19
C ARG A 64 -9.91 5.83 -14.69
N GLY A 65 -8.70 6.30 -14.40
CA GLY A 65 -8.16 6.39 -13.04
C GLY A 65 -7.99 5.04 -12.35
N GLY A 66 -7.80 3.93 -13.05
CA GLY A 66 -7.59 2.61 -12.41
C GLY A 66 -8.89 1.88 -12.12
N SER A 67 -9.79 1.82 -13.11
CA SER A 67 -11.12 1.22 -12.95
C SER A 67 -11.07 -0.29 -12.73
N PHE A 68 -12.14 -0.87 -12.17
CA PHE A 68 -12.28 -2.31 -12.01
C PHE A 68 -13.31 -2.90 -12.95
N LEU A 69 -13.04 -4.09 -13.48
CA LEU A 69 -13.94 -4.84 -14.34
C LEU A 69 -14.19 -6.23 -13.76
N ALA A 70 -15.42 -6.52 -13.37
CA ALA A 70 -15.84 -7.81 -12.83
C ALA A 70 -17.04 -8.37 -13.60
N ARG A 71 -17.25 -9.68 -13.53
CA ARG A 71 -18.52 -10.26 -14.01
C ARG A 71 -19.66 -9.81 -13.11
N ASN A 72 -20.85 -9.64 -13.69
CA ASN A 72 -22.07 -9.36 -12.96
C ASN A 72 -22.57 -10.64 -12.28
N GLN A 73 -21.92 -11.00 -11.16
CA GLN A 73 -22.15 -12.22 -10.39
C GLN A 73 -22.17 -11.91 -8.90
N GLY A 74 -22.77 -12.80 -8.11
CA GLY A 74 -22.97 -12.58 -6.69
C GLY A 74 -23.86 -11.34 -6.45
N GLU A 75 -23.47 -10.53 -5.48
CA GLU A 75 -24.25 -9.37 -5.02
C GLU A 75 -23.61 -8.04 -5.38
N ILE A 76 -22.61 -8.02 -6.29
CA ILE A 76 -21.80 -6.83 -6.62
C ILE A 76 -22.65 -5.60 -6.98
N VAL A 77 -23.71 -5.75 -7.79
CA VAL A 77 -24.60 -4.66 -8.18
C VAL A 77 -25.40 -4.12 -6.98
N ARG A 78 -25.92 -5.03 -6.14
CA ARG A 78 -26.68 -4.65 -4.94
C ARG A 78 -25.77 -3.96 -3.93
N ASN A 79 -24.62 -4.56 -3.66
CA ASN A 79 -23.63 -4.07 -2.71
C ASN A 79 -23.09 -2.70 -3.11
N ALA A 80 -22.78 -2.49 -4.40
CA ALA A 80 -22.34 -1.20 -4.90
C ALA A 80 -23.43 -0.13 -4.73
N ARG A 81 -24.69 -0.45 -5.04
CA ARG A 81 -25.82 0.46 -4.85
C ARG A 81 -26.02 0.86 -3.39
N LEU A 82 -25.97 -0.11 -2.47
CA LEU A 82 -26.13 0.13 -1.03
C LEU A 82 -25.03 1.04 -0.47
N ARG A 83 -23.83 0.97 -1.04
CA ARG A 83 -22.64 1.71 -0.60
C ARG A 83 -22.38 2.99 -1.39
N ASN A 84 -23.35 3.40 -2.23
CA ASN A 84 -23.23 4.56 -3.11
C ASN A 84 -21.96 4.51 -3.99
N VAL A 85 -21.61 3.32 -4.48
CA VAL A 85 -20.54 3.11 -5.46
C VAL A 85 -21.16 3.09 -6.85
N ARG A 86 -20.69 3.99 -7.71
CA ARG A 86 -21.11 4.07 -9.10
C ARG A 86 -20.58 2.87 -9.85
N ILE A 87 -21.46 2.26 -10.64
CA ILE A 87 -21.14 1.17 -11.54
C ILE A 87 -21.80 1.36 -12.91
N GLU A 88 -21.18 0.78 -13.93
CA GLU A 88 -21.71 0.69 -15.28
C GLU A 88 -21.93 -0.78 -15.61
N GLN A 89 -23.19 -1.18 -15.75
CA GLN A 89 -23.55 -2.53 -16.20
C GLN A 89 -23.38 -2.61 -17.71
N ILE A 90 -22.47 -3.46 -18.17
CA ILE A 90 -22.07 -3.54 -19.58
C ILE A 90 -22.23 -4.96 -20.14
N THR A 91 -22.41 -5.00 -21.46
CA THR A 91 -22.46 -6.23 -22.24
C THR A 91 -21.08 -6.88 -22.34
N ASP A 92 -21.02 -8.18 -22.60
CA ASP A 92 -19.75 -8.86 -22.90
C ASP A 92 -19.00 -8.19 -24.07
N ALA A 93 -19.71 -7.85 -25.15
CA ALA A 93 -19.11 -7.15 -26.28
C ALA A 93 -18.48 -5.80 -25.91
N GLN A 94 -19.01 -5.08 -24.92
CA GLN A 94 -18.40 -3.86 -24.38
C GLN A 94 -17.18 -4.17 -23.52
N ALA A 95 -17.29 -5.13 -22.60
CA ALA A 95 -16.18 -5.56 -21.76
C ALA A 95 -14.97 -6.00 -22.60
N GLN A 96 -15.19 -6.84 -23.61
CA GLN A 96 -14.13 -7.29 -24.52
C GLN A 96 -13.51 -6.16 -25.34
N ARG A 97 -14.24 -5.07 -25.62
CA ARG A 97 -13.65 -3.88 -26.25
C ARG A 97 -12.72 -3.15 -25.29
N ILE A 98 -13.15 -2.96 -24.04
CA ILE A 98 -12.33 -2.32 -23.00
C ILE A 98 -11.07 -3.14 -22.77
N ILE A 99 -11.18 -4.45 -22.63
CA ILE A 99 -10.02 -5.35 -22.45
C ILE A 99 -9.01 -5.18 -23.59
N ARG A 100 -9.47 -5.24 -24.85
CA ARG A 100 -8.57 -5.05 -26.02
C ARG A 100 -7.93 -3.65 -26.08
N GLU A 101 -8.61 -2.63 -25.60
CA GLU A 101 -8.07 -1.27 -25.51
C GLU A 101 -6.98 -1.21 -24.43
N VAL A 102 -7.28 -1.74 -23.24
CA VAL A 102 -6.38 -1.76 -22.09
C VAL A 102 -5.13 -2.60 -22.37
N GLU A 103 -5.25 -3.72 -23.05
CA GLU A 103 -4.12 -4.60 -23.40
C GLU A 103 -3.43 -4.20 -24.71
N SER A 104 -3.86 -3.13 -25.38
CA SER A 104 -3.29 -2.75 -26.68
C SER A 104 -1.82 -2.40 -26.54
N ASN A 105 -0.94 -2.87 -27.43
CA ASN A 105 0.51 -2.61 -27.33
C ASN A 105 0.89 -1.12 -27.36
N ASN A 106 0.03 -0.25 -27.89
CA ASN A 106 0.30 1.18 -28.05
C ASN A 106 -0.24 2.06 -26.91
N SER A 107 -0.93 1.51 -25.91
CA SER A 107 -1.43 2.25 -24.75
C SER A 107 -0.53 2.09 -23.52
N ASN A 108 -0.55 3.08 -22.62
CA ASN A 108 0.14 3.00 -21.33
C ASN A 108 -0.77 2.38 -20.23
N THR A 109 -1.54 1.36 -20.60
CA THR A 109 -2.53 0.71 -19.75
C THR A 109 -2.18 -0.77 -19.62
N ALA A 110 -2.65 -1.41 -18.56
CA ALA A 110 -2.53 -2.85 -18.37
C ALA A 110 -3.74 -3.40 -17.63
N LEU A 111 -4.05 -4.67 -17.87
CA LEU A 111 -5.05 -5.42 -17.14
C LEU A 111 -4.34 -6.31 -16.13
N VAL A 112 -4.71 -6.17 -14.87
CA VAL A 112 -4.20 -6.99 -13.77
C VAL A 112 -5.35 -7.83 -13.22
N PRO A 113 -5.30 -9.17 -13.35
CA PRO A 113 -6.33 -10.04 -12.79
C PRO A 113 -6.27 -10.02 -11.26
N LEU A 114 -7.42 -10.06 -10.60
CA LEU A 114 -7.58 -10.16 -9.14
C LEU A 114 -8.38 -11.41 -8.83
N GLN A 115 -7.78 -12.38 -8.13
CA GLN A 115 -8.38 -13.71 -7.94
C GLN A 115 -8.59 -14.10 -6.49
N GLU A 116 -7.75 -13.61 -5.58
CA GLU A 116 -7.78 -13.99 -4.17
C GLU A 116 -7.59 -12.75 -3.30
N ALA A 117 -8.41 -12.59 -2.27
CA ALA A 117 -8.28 -11.50 -1.33
C ALA A 117 -7.06 -11.74 -0.42
N PRO A 118 -6.16 -10.77 -0.24
CA PRO A 118 -5.07 -10.91 0.71
C PRO A 118 -5.58 -10.94 2.14
N SER A 119 -4.91 -11.73 2.96
CA SER A 119 -4.99 -11.66 4.42
C SER A 119 -4.21 -10.44 4.91
N ILE A 120 -4.87 -9.56 5.68
CA ILE A 120 -4.32 -8.26 6.09
C ILE A 120 -4.23 -8.20 7.61
N ALA A 121 -3.04 -7.89 8.10
CA ALA A 121 -2.80 -7.48 9.48
C ALA A 121 -2.54 -5.97 9.56
N VAL A 122 -3.07 -5.35 10.60
CA VAL A 122 -2.72 -3.99 11.03
C VAL A 122 -1.95 -4.11 12.34
N TYR A 123 -0.75 -3.57 12.32
CA TYR A 123 0.09 -3.47 13.50
C TYR A 123 -0.39 -2.32 14.39
N SER A 124 -1.04 -2.63 15.50
CA SER A 124 -1.60 -1.64 16.41
C SER A 124 -1.74 -2.22 17.81
N PRO A 125 -1.47 -1.46 18.89
CA PRO A 125 -1.70 -1.94 20.23
C PRO A 125 -3.20 -2.15 20.48
N ALA A 126 -3.56 -3.16 21.27
CA ALA A 126 -4.96 -3.47 21.57
C ALA A 126 -5.73 -2.36 22.32
N GLN A 127 -5.02 -1.35 22.84
CA GLN A 127 -5.62 -0.25 23.59
C GLN A 127 -6.02 0.92 22.68
N ALA A 128 -7.10 1.59 23.06
CA ALA A 128 -7.52 2.81 22.38
C ALA A 128 -6.44 3.91 22.57
N LEU A 129 -5.87 4.35 21.46
CA LEU A 129 -4.92 5.46 21.42
C LEU A 129 -5.69 6.80 21.38
N PRO A 130 -5.07 7.91 21.84
CA PRO A 130 -5.69 9.23 21.81
C PRO A 130 -5.58 9.92 20.45
N TRP A 131 -5.25 9.19 19.39
CA TRP A 131 -5.19 9.62 18.00
C TRP A 131 -5.74 8.49 17.13
N ASP A 132 -6.19 8.84 15.92
CA ASP A 132 -6.76 7.87 15.02
C ASP A 132 -5.71 7.21 14.13
N ASP A 133 -6.11 6.10 13.51
CA ASP A 133 -5.28 5.38 12.56
C ASP A 133 -5.94 5.44 11.18
N ALA A 134 -5.41 6.32 10.32
CA ALA A 134 -5.84 6.52 8.94
C ALA A 134 -5.92 5.21 8.13
N VAL A 135 -5.07 4.22 8.40
CA VAL A 135 -5.16 2.91 7.74
C VAL A 135 -6.42 2.19 8.20
N THR A 136 -6.62 2.05 9.52
CA THR A 136 -7.82 1.39 10.05
C THR A 136 -9.10 2.13 9.65
N LEU A 137 -9.09 3.46 9.58
CA LEU A 137 -10.20 4.28 9.09
C LEU A 137 -10.51 3.91 7.63
N ALA A 138 -9.50 3.87 6.75
CA ALA A 138 -9.66 3.51 5.35
C ALA A 138 -10.25 2.11 5.18
N LEU A 139 -9.68 1.10 5.86
CA LEU A 139 -10.10 -0.30 5.75
C LEU A 139 -11.52 -0.50 6.32
N THR A 140 -11.80 0.07 7.48
CA THR A 140 -13.12 0.00 8.12
C THR A 140 -14.18 0.68 7.26
N TYR A 141 -13.88 1.87 6.71
CA TYR A 141 -14.80 2.59 5.83
C TYR A 141 -15.08 1.84 4.52
N ALA A 142 -14.04 1.21 3.95
CA ALA A 142 -14.16 0.36 2.78
C ALA A 142 -14.78 -1.01 3.10
N GLU A 143 -15.01 -1.36 4.37
CA GLU A 143 -15.47 -2.69 4.79
C GLU A 143 -14.54 -3.82 4.31
N VAL A 144 -13.24 -3.60 4.47
CA VAL A 144 -12.17 -4.58 4.22
C VAL A 144 -11.78 -5.19 5.57
N PRO A 145 -11.90 -6.52 5.75
CA PRO A 145 -11.49 -7.17 6.99
C PRO A 145 -9.98 -7.11 7.18
N TYR A 146 -9.58 -6.99 8.44
CA TYR A 146 -8.19 -7.06 8.88
C TYR A 146 -8.15 -7.58 10.31
N ASP A 147 -7.03 -8.20 10.67
CA ASP A 147 -6.72 -8.53 12.05
C ASP A 147 -5.81 -7.46 12.66
N VAL A 148 -5.88 -7.29 13.97
CA VAL A 148 -4.97 -6.42 14.72
C VAL A 148 -3.97 -7.30 15.44
N ILE A 149 -2.68 -7.07 15.15
CA ILE A 149 -1.56 -7.74 15.81
C ILE A 149 -0.59 -6.70 16.36
N TYR A 150 0.22 -7.05 17.36
CA TYR A 150 1.21 -6.13 17.92
C TYR A 150 2.54 -6.85 18.18
N ASN A 151 3.37 -6.35 19.12
CA ASN A 151 4.69 -6.95 19.36
C ASN A 151 4.59 -8.40 19.85
N ASP A 152 3.64 -8.72 20.73
CA ASP A 152 3.49 -10.07 21.31
C ASP A 152 3.26 -11.08 20.16
N GLU A 153 2.25 -10.84 19.31
CA GLU A 153 1.88 -11.72 18.21
C GLU A 153 2.98 -11.82 17.14
N ILE A 154 3.68 -10.72 16.84
CA ILE A 154 4.81 -10.74 15.89
C ILE A 154 5.95 -11.62 16.41
N LEU A 155 6.34 -11.45 17.68
CA LEU A 155 7.42 -12.23 18.29
C LEU A 155 7.05 -13.71 18.44
N GLU A 156 5.76 -14.03 18.48
CA GLU A 156 5.21 -15.38 18.52
C GLU A 156 5.00 -16.02 17.13
N GLY A 157 5.25 -15.28 16.04
CA GLY A 157 5.26 -15.80 14.67
C GLY A 157 3.97 -15.62 13.87
N ALA A 158 3.04 -14.75 14.30
CA ALA A 158 1.75 -14.56 13.63
C ALA A 158 1.84 -14.09 12.17
N LEU A 159 2.96 -13.48 11.76
CA LEU A 159 3.14 -12.95 10.40
C LEU A 159 3.07 -14.02 9.29
N GLU A 160 3.26 -15.30 9.61
CA GLU A 160 3.12 -16.39 8.64
C GLU A 160 1.67 -16.55 8.12
N GLU A 161 0.69 -16.02 8.85
CA GLU A 161 -0.73 -16.11 8.50
C GLU A 161 -1.20 -14.99 7.56
N TYR A 162 -0.34 -14.00 7.29
CA TYR A 162 -0.72 -12.76 6.61
C TYR A 162 0.06 -12.54 5.31
N ASP A 163 -0.62 -11.99 4.31
CA ASP A 163 0.01 -11.49 3.09
C ASP A 163 0.54 -10.06 3.28
N TRP A 164 -0.19 -9.27 4.07
CA TRP A 164 0.06 -7.83 4.21
C TRP A 164 0.15 -7.37 5.65
N LEU A 165 1.15 -6.55 5.94
CA LEU A 165 1.30 -5.84 7.21
C LEU A 165 1.21 -4.33 7.01
N HIS A 166 0.23 -3.71 7.65
CA HIS A 166 0.15 -2.24 7.73
C HIS A 166 0.71 -1.74 9.05
N LEU A 167 1.59 -0.75 8.98
CA LEU A 167 2.20 -0.10 10.14
C LEU A 167 1.78 1.38 10.15
N HIS A 168 1.27 1.85 11.30
CA HIS A 168 0.95 3.26 11.48
C HIS A 168 1.30 3.70 12.90
N HIS A 169 1.86 4.90 13.07
CA HIS A 169 2.20 5.49 14.37
C HIS A 169 3.17 4.75 15.29
N GLU A 170 3.78 3.67 14.84
CA GLU A 170 4.74 2.98 15.68
C GLU A 170 6.06 3.75 15.77
N ASP A 171 6.71 3.62 16.92
CA ASP A 171 8.09 4.01 17.13
C ASP A 171 8.92 2.76 17.38
N PHE A 172 9.55 2.30 16.32
CA PHE A 172 10.40 1.11 16.36
C PHE A 172 11.76 1.35 17.03
N THR A 173 12.09 2.59 17.42
CA THR A 173 13.35 2.89 18.11
C THR A 173 13.30 2.63 19.61
N GLY A 174 12.10 2.45 20.18
CA GLY A 174 11.91 2.31 21.62
C GLY A 174 11.93 3.63 22.40
N GLN A 175 11.78 4.77 21.72
CA GLN A 175 11.72 6.11 22.33
C GLN A 175 10.28 6.57 22.67
N TYR A 176 9.34 5.62 22.76
CA TYR A 176 7.94 5.83 23.15
C TYR A 176 7.25 6.95 22.34
N GLY A 177 7.46 6.97 21.03
CA GLY A 177 6.87 7.95 20.11
C GLY A 177 7.38 9.38 20.31
N LYS A 178 8.50 9.55 21.04
CA LYS A 178 9.07 10.85 21.45
C LYS A 178 8.04 11.80 22.10
N PHE A 179 7.08 11.22 22.82
CA PHE A 179 6.04 11.98 23.52
C PHE A 179 6.49 12.51 24.90
N TRP A 180 7.70 12.17 25.36
CA TRP A 180 8.18 12.45 26.71
C TRP A 180 8.09 13.92 27.13
N ALA A 181 8.58 14.86 26.31
CA ALA A 181 8.61 16.27 26.73
C ALA A 181 7.22 16.88 26.91
N ALA A 182 6.27 16.54 26.03
CA ALA A 182 4.91 17.06 26.06
C ALA A 182 3.99 16.28 27.01
N TYR A 183 4.21 14.97 27.18
CA TYR A 183 3.22 14.07 27.76
C TYR A 183 3.72 13.14 28.88
N ARG A 184 4.98 13.22 29.35
CA ARG A 184 5.49 12.32 30.42
C ARG A 184 4.67 12.26 31.71
N HIS A 185 3.87 13.29 31.98
CA HIS A 185 3.01 13.38 33.16
C HIS A 185 1.55 12.97 32.91
N THR A 186 1.20 12.55 31.68
CA THR A 186 -0.16 12.09 31.38
C THR A 186 -0.35 10.62 31.77
N PRO A 187 -1.55 10.23 32.24
CA PRO A 187 -1.81 8.84 32.61
C PRO A 187 -1.68 7.84 31.45
N TRP A 188 -1.98 8.26 30.22
CA TRP A 188 -1.91 7.39 29.05
C TRP A 188 -0.44 7.09 28.68
N TYR A 189 0.43 8.10 28.71
CA TYR A 189 1.84 7.91 28.36
C TYR A 189 2.54 7.02 29.40
N GLN A 190 2.34 7.31 30.69
CA GLN A 190 2.91 6.49 31.76
C GLN A 190 2.43 5.03 31.73
N ARG A 191 1.20 4.80 31.25
CA ARG A 191 0.67 3.45 31.04
C ARG A 191 1.36 2.78 29.86
N GLN A 192 1.44 3.45 28.71
CA GLN A 192 2.12 2.94 27.52
C GLN A 192 3.57 2.52 27.83
N VAL A 193 4.32 3.36 28.57
CA VAL A 193 5.70 3.04 28.99
C VAL A 193 5.73 1.75 29.80
N ARG A 194 4.93 1.67 30.89
CA ARG A 194 4.89 0.46 31.74
C ARG A 194 4.50 -0.80 30.98
N GLU A 195 3.51 -0.71 30.09
CA GLU A 195 3.03 -1.87 29.33
C GLU A 195 4.10 -2.38 28.35
N LEU A 196 4.83 -1.47 27.70
CA LEU A 196 5.94 -1.84 26.82
C LEU A 196 7.11 -2.44 27.60
N GLU A 197 7.45 -1.89 28.77
CA GLU A 197 8.47 -2.46 29.67
C GLU A 197 8.08 -3.85 30.17
N GLU A 198 6.82 -4.03 30.59
CA GLU A 198 6.29 -5.34 31.01
C GLU A 198 6.28 -6.34 29.84
N MET A 199 5.94 -5.90 28.63
CA MET A 199 5.97 -6.72 27.42
C MET A 199 7.39 -7.15 27.06
N ALA A 200 8.35 -6.23 27.08
CA ALA A 200 9.76 -6.53 26.87
C ALA A 200 10.25 -7.57 27.88
N ALA A 201 9.93 -7.38 29.16
CA ALA A 201 10.31 -8.32 30.21
C ALA A 201 9.66 -9.71 30.04
N ARG A 202 8.40 -9.80 29.59
CA ARG A 202 7.73 -11.09 29.32
C ARG A 202 8.43 -11.88 28.22
N HIS A 203 8.94 -11.20 27.20
CA HIS A 203 9.71 -11.81 26.10
C HIS A 203 11.21 -11.97 26.40
N GLY A 204 11.64 -11.64 27.62
CA GLY A 204 13.03 -11.82 28.05
C GLY A 204 14.00 -10.71 27.61
N PHE A 205 13.48 -9.59 27.13
CA PHE A 205 14.27 -8.40 26.83
C PHE A 205 14.46 -7.54 28.07
N THR A 206 15.62 -6.89 28.17
CA THR A 206 15.89 -5.93 29.26
C THR A 206 15.42 -4.53 28.89
N LYS A 207 15.54 -4.16 27.61
CA LYS A 207 15.08 -2.86 27.08
C LYS A 207 13.94 -3.03 26.08
N VAL A 208 13.08 -2.01 26.02
CA VAL A 208 12.04 -1.91 24.98
C VAL A 208 12.66 -1.75 23.59
N SER A 209 13.77 -1.02 23.46
CA SER A 209 14.52 -0.89 22.20
C SER A 209 15.04 -2.23 21.66
N ASP A 210 15.50 -3.13 22.53
CA ASP A 210 15.91 -4.49 22.14
C ASP A 210 14.71 -5.30 21.61
N MET A 211 13.57 -5.24 22.32
CA MET A 211 12.33 -5.89 21.88
C MET A 211 11.87 -5.34 20.52
N LYS A 212 11.86 -4.01 20.35
CA LYS A 212 11.48 -3.36 19.10
C LYS A 212 12.43 -3.72 17.96
N THR A 213 13.73 -3.83 18.24
CA THR A 213 14.71 -4.33 17.27
C THR A 213 14.36 -5.76 16.83
N ALA A 214 14.01 -6.65 17.75
CA ALA A 214 13.58 -8.01 17.42
C ALA A 214 12.29 -8.03 16.56
N VAL A 215 11.31 -7.17 16.89
CA VAL A 215 10.08 -6.99 16.10
C VAL A 215 10.41 -6.53 14.68
N VAL A 216 11.23 -5.49 14.53
CA VAL A 216 11.67 -4.95 13.24
C VAL A 216 12.37 -6.01 12.40
N LEU A 217 13.27 -6.80 13.00
CA LEU A 217 13.95 -7.88 12.29
C LEU A 217 12.98 -8.98 11.84
N THR A 218 11.96 -9.28 12.65
CA THR A 218 10.91 -10.24 12.29
C THR A 218 10.08 -9.73 11.11
N ILE A 219 9.69 -8.45 11.12
CA ILE A 219 8.98 -7.81 10.00
C ILE A 219 9.87 -7.75 8.75
N ARG A 220 11.15 -7.41 8.91
CA ARG A 220 12.13 -7.38 7.82
C ARG A 220 12.22 -8.75 7.14
N ASP A 221 12.29 -9.81 7.93
CA ASP A 221 12.37 -11.18 7.42
C ASP A 221 11.04 -11.61 6.76
N PHE A 222 9.90 -11.21 7.31
CA PHE A 222 8.59 -11.36 6.66
C PHE A 222 8.57 -10.73 5.26
N VAL A 223 8.99 -9.46 5.13
CA VAL A 223 9.08 -8.80 3.82
C VAL A 223 10.10 -9.51 2.91
N GLY A 224 11.27 -9.86 3.45
CA GLY A 224 12.31 -10.58 2.72
C GLY A 224 11.86 -11.91 2.13
N ASN A 225 10.89 -12.56 2.77
CA ASN A 225 10.32 -13.84 2.37
C ASN A 225 9.06 -13.72 1.47
N GLY A 226 8.78 -12.54 0.92
CA GLY A 226 7.64 -12.32 0.01
C GLY A 226 6.44 -11.62 0.65
N GLY A 227 6.52 -11.27 1.93
CA GLY A 227 5.50 -10.47 2.60
C GLY A 227 5.48 -9.03 2.10
N PHE A 228 4.33 -8.38 2.27
CA PHE A 228 4.14 -7.01 1.82
C PHE A 228 3.91 -6.07 3.00
N MET A 229 4.61 -4.93 2.98
CA MET A 229 4.52 -3.96 4.06
C MET A 229 4.11 -2.58 3.55
N PHE A 230 3.12 -1.99 4.20
CA PHE A 230 2.81 -0.58 4.05
C PHE A 230 3.05 0.12 5.39
N ALA A 231 3.87 1.17 5.41
CA ALA A 231 4.10 1.97 6.61
C ALA A 231 3.77 3.44 6.38
N MET A 232 3.18 4.06 7.40
CA MET A 232 2.78 5.47 7.35
C MET A 232 3.22 6.23 8.61
N CYS A 233 3.47 7.53 8.44
CA CYS A 233 3.91 8.41 9.53
C CYS A 233 5.22 7.91 10.19
N SER A 234 5.35 7.94 11.52
CA SER A 234 6.57 7.54 12.23
C SER A 234 7.02 6.09 11.97
N ALA A 235 6.09 5.20 11.59
CA ALA A 235 6.43 3.81 11.29
C ALA A 235 7.34 3.66 10.06
N THR A 236 7.56 4.74 9.29
CA THR A 236 8.44 4.75 8.13
C THR A 236 9.91 4.92 8.52
N ASP A 237 10.29 6.10 9.00
CA ASP A 237 11.68 6.43 9.35
C ASP A 237 12.14 5.67 10.59
N THR A 238 11.30 5.48 11.62
CA THR A 238 11.71 4.73 12.83
C THR A 238 12.06 3.27 12.53
N PHE A 239 11.43 2.67 11.51
CA PHE A 239 11.73 1.29 11.09
C PHE A 239 13.15 1.18 10.55
N ASP A 240 13.53 2.06 9.62
CA ASP A 240 14.89 2.11 9.07
C ASP A 240 15.92 2.57 10.11
N ILE A 241 15.56 3.47 11.02
CA ILE A 241 16.44 3.86 12.13
C ILE A 241 16.74 2.65 13.02
N ALA A 242 15.72 1.86 13.38
CA ALA A 242 15.90 0.65 14.18
C ALA A 242 16.77 -0.41 13.45
N LEU A 243 16.59 -0.57 12.13
CA LEU A 243 17.45 -1.44 11.32
C LEU A 243 18.91 -0.98 11.33
N ALA A 244 19.16 0.31 11.13
CA ALA A 244 20.52 0.86 11.11
C ALA A 244 21.19 0.85 12.49
N ALA A 245 20.41 0.97 13.56
CA ALA A 245 20.87 1.04 14.94
C ALA A 245 20.83 -0.30 15.69
N LYS A 246 20.63 -1.43 15.01
CA LYS A 246 20.45 -2.76 15.64
C LYS A 246 21.48 -3.09 16.74
N GLU A 247 22.73 -2.65 16.59
CA GLU A 247 23.83 -2.92 17.53
C GLU A 247 24.34 -1.65 18.24
N VAL A 248 23.56 -0.57 18.22
CA VAL A 248 23.96 0.77 18.69
C VAL A 248 22.90 1.31 19.63
N ASP A 249 23.31 1.77 20.81
CA ASP A 249 22.38 2.44 21.72
C ASP A 249 22.09 3.86 21.22
N ILE A 250 20.85 4.09 20.79
CA ILE A 250 20.35 5.37 20.27
C ILE A 250 19.31 6.01 21.17
N VAL A 251 18.98 5.41 22.31
CA VAL A 251 17.87 5.83 23.17
C VAL A 251 18.38 6.81 24.23
N PRO A 252 17.84 8.05 24.29
CA PRO A 252 18.22 8.99 25.35
C PRO A 252 17.89 8.48 26.75
N GLN A 253 18.76 8.80 27.71
CA GLN A 253 18.65 8.40 29.12
C GLN A 253 17.30 8.74 29.76
N GLU A 254 16.62 9.78 29.28
CA GLU A 254 15.28 10.16 29.74
C GLU A 254 14.21 9.09 29.47
N PHE A 255 14.45 8.17 28.54
CA PHE A 255 13.52 7.12 28.14
C PHE A 255 13.83 5.76 28.81
N ASP A 256 15.10 5.34 28.89
CA ASP A 256 15.48 3.99 29.39
C ASP A 256 16.57 3.97 30.49
N GLY A 257 17.15 5.12 30.84
CA GLY A 257 17.92 5.31 32.07
C GLY A 257 19.44 5.24 31.94
N ASP A 258 19.98 4.88 30.78
CA ASP A 258 21.42 4.84 30.47
C ASP A 258 21.77 5.73 29.26
N PRO A 259 23.05 6.13 29.08
CA PRO A 259 23.39 7.09 28.05
C PRO A 259 23.52 6.44 26.67
N VAL A 260 23.06 7.17 25.65
CA VAL A 260 23.31 6.92 24.22
C VAL A 260 24.80 6.67 23.95
N ASP A 261 25.11 5.82 22.96
CA ASP A 261 26.48 5.67 22.48
C ASP A 261 27.03 7.01 21.96
N ALA A 262 28.19 7.43 22.48
CA ALA A 262 28.82 8.69 22.10
C ALA A 262 29.15 8.80 20.60
N ASN A 263 29.25 7.66 19.89
CA ASN A 263 29.49 7.57 18.45
C ASN A 263 28.28 7.02 17.69
N ALA A 264 27.06 7.10 18.25
CA ALA A 264 25.88 6.45 17.68
C ALA A 264 25.68 6.75 16.17
N ASN A 265 25.75 8.02 15.76
CA ASN A 265 25.62 8.42 14.35
C ASN A 265 26.72 7.85 13.44
N GLN A 266 27.93 7.63 13.97
CA GLN A 266 29.05 7.06 13.21
C GLN A 266 28.97 5.53 13.09
N LEU A 267 28.18 4.88 13.94
CA LEU A 267 28.05 3.42 14.01
C LEU A 267 26.81 2.88 13.28
N LEU A 268 25.94 3.74 12.76
CA LEU A 268 24.75 3.33 12.01
C LEU A 268 25.12 2.52 10.75
N ASP A 269 24.50 1.35 10.58
CA ASP A 269 24.65 0.52 9.39
C ASP A 269 23.50 0.72 8.39
N PHE A 270 23.68 1.66 7.47
CA PHE A 270 22.71 1.92 6.41
C PHE A 270 22.56 0.76 5.42
N SER A 271 23.41 -0.27 5.42
CA SER A 271 23.23 -1.43 4.54
C SER A 271 22.01 -2.27 4.94
N GLN A 272 21.56 -2.18 6.19
CA GLN A 272 20.41 -2.93 6.70
C GLN A 272 19.05 -2.30 6.38
N THR A 273 19.02 -1.01 6.04
CA THR A 273 17.78 -0.23 5.88
C THR A 273 17.09 -0.49 4.55
N PHE A 274 15.79 -0.19 4.47
CA PHE A 274 15.01 -0.34 3.25
C PHE A 274 15.15 0.87 2.33
N ALA A 275 14.90 2.05 2.87
CA ALA A 275 14.69 3.26 2.11
C ALA A 275 15.79 4.31 2.28
N PHE A 276 16.34 4.42 3.49
CA PHE A 276 17.13 5.60 3.86
C PHE A 276 18.62 5.29 4.11
N GLU A 277 19.48 6.22 3.75
CA GLU A 277 20.92 6.19 4.01
C GLU A 277 21.44 7.58 4.38
N ASN A 278 22.63 7.65 5.00
CA ASN A 278 23.31 8.91 5.35
C ASN A 278 22.48 9.87 6.22
N PHE A 279 21.54 9.35 7.01
CA PHE A 279 20.78 10.14 7.95
C PHE A 279 21.51 10.32 9.28
N GLU A 280 21.17 11.39 9.99
CA GLU A 280 21.66 11.70 11.34
C GLU A 280 20.48 11.71 12.32
N LEU A 281 20.67 11.06 13.46
CA LEU A 281 19.72 10.99 14.56
C LEU A 281 19.80 12.23 15.45
N THR A 282 18.65 12.60 16.03
CA THR A 282 18.56 13.58 17.10
C THR A 282 18.27 12.89 18.43
N PHE A 283 19.17 13.10 19.39
CA PHE A 283 19.08 12.53 20.74
C PHE A 283 18.37 13.47 21.73
N ASN A 284 17.81 14.58 21.24
CA ASN A 284 17.05 15.49 22.08
C ASN A 284 15.67 14.87 22.40
N PRO A 285 15.37 14.50 23.66
CA PRO A 285 14.11 13.87 24.04
C PRO A 285 12.90 14.84 23.94
N ALA A 286 13.16 16.13 23.72
CA ALA A 286 12.14 17.14 23.50
C ALA A 286 11.85 17.44 22.02
N GLU A 287 12.63 16.90 21.09
CA GLU A 287 12.30 16.93 19.67
C GLU A 287 11.36 15.78 19.33
N TYR A 288 10.32 16.05 18.55
CA TYR A 288 9.35 15.04 18.16
C TYR A 288 9.88 14.07 17.09
N ARG A 289 10.73 14.58 16.18
CA ARG A 289 11.37 13.80 15.11
C ARG A 289 12.52 12.94 15.63
N HIS A 290 12.86 11.87 14.91
CA HIS A 290 13.93 10.93 15.27
C HIS A 290 15.28 11.26 14.62
N GLY A 291 15.27 11.99 13.51
CA GLY A 291 16.48 12.41 12.81
C GLY A 291 16.19 13.37 11.67
N ASN A 292 17.10 13.43 10.71
CA ASN A 292 16.96 14.28 9.51
C ASN A 292 16.27 13.59 8.32
N ILE A 293 15.80 12.33 8.43
CA ILE A 293 14.95 11.72 7.40
C ILE A 293 13.69 12.56 7.20
N ASP A 294 13.04 12.93 8.30
CA ASP A 294 11.84 13.76 8.31
C ASP A 294 12.13 15.24 7.95
N VAL A 295 11.11 15.86 7.34
CA VAL A 295 11.05 17.31 7.14
C VAL A 295 10.27 17.97 8.28
N PRO A 296 10.85 18.97 8.98
CA PRO A 296 10.16 19.63 10.07
C PRO A 296 8.87 20.29 9.60
N VAL A 297 7.85 20.23 10.45
CA VAL A 297 6.56 20.89 10.23
C VAL A 297 6.77 22.40 10.06
N ARG A 298 6.20 22.97 9.00
CA ARG A 298 6.39 24.38 8.59
C ARG A 298 5.15 25.24 8.86
N LEU A 299 4.56 25.13 10.05
CA LEU A 299 3.38 25.92 10.44
C LEU A 299 3.70 27.42 10.32
N GLY A 300 2.85 28.15 9.59
CA GLY A 300 2.99 29.59 9.36
C GLY A 300 4.08 30.01 8.36
N GLN A 301 4.86 29.06 7.82
CA GLN A 301 5.83 29.31 6.74
C GLN A 301 5.31 28.87 5.37
N LEU A 302 4.44 27.85 5.36
CA LEU A 302 3.78 27.35 4.17
C LEU A 302 2.27 27.54 4.29
N ASP A 303 1.66 28.11 3.25
CA ASP A 303 0.20 28.16 3.13
C ASP A 303 -0.32 26.75 2.82
N GLU A 304 -1.25 26.25 3.64
CA GLU A 304 -1.93 24.97 3.44
C GLU A 304 -2.57 24.89 2.04
N ALA A 305 -3.12 25.99 1.54
CA ALA A 305 -3.73 26.04 0.22
C ALA A 305 -2.71 25.89 -0.93
N LEU A 306 -1.42 25.91 -0.63
CA LEU A 306 -0.31 25.69 -1.57
C LEU A 306 0.47 24.41 -1.25
N ASP A 307 0.12 23.68 -0.19
CA ASP A 307 0.79 22.43 0.16
C ASP A 307 0.22 21.26 -0.65
N TYR A 308 0.98 20.79 -1.63
CA TYR A 308 0.64 19.62 -2.43
C TYR A 308 1.87 18.75 -2.70
N PHE A 309 1.58 17.47 -2.96
CA PHE A 309 2.51 16.56 -3.60
C PHE A 309 1.90 16.00 -4.89
N THR A 310 2.76 15.76 -5.87
CA THR A 310 2.36 15.24 -7.19
C THR A 310 2.82 13.80 -7.31
N LEU A 311 1.93 12.94 -7.81
CA LEU A 311 2.22 11.54 -8.12
C LEU A 311 3.01 11.43 -9.43
N PHE A 312 3.95 10.50 -9.46
CA PHE A 312 4.63 10.11 -10.69
C PHE A 312 3.71 9.24 -11.56
N GLU A 313 3.77 9.47 -12.87
CA GLU A 313 3.09 8.63 -13.87
C GLU A 313 4.03 7.50 -14.30
N PHE A 314 3.60 6.27 -14.04
CA PHE A 314 4.36 5.07 -14.37
C PHE A 314 3.76 4.35 -15.59
N SER A 315 4.57 3.47 -16.18
CA SER A 315 4.06 2.63 -17.23
C SER A 315 3.37 1.40 -16.68
N ALA A 316 2.06 1.24 -16.95
CA ALA A 316 1.32 0.08 -16.49
C ALA A 316 1.89 -1.26 -16.99
N LYS A 317 2.66 -1.24 -18.09
CA LYS A 317 3.26 -2.43 -18.69
C LYS A 317 4.66 -2.74 -18.18
N TRP A 318 5.46 -1.69 -17.94
CA TRP A 318 6.86 -1.85 -17.55
C TRP A 318 7.03 -1.78 -16.03
N ASP A 319 6.18 -1.01 -15.37
CA ASP A 319 6.21 -0.70 -13.95
C ASP A 319 4.80 -0.92 -13.33
N PRO A 320 4.24 -2.14 -13.39
CA PRO A 320 2.87 -2.39 -12.94
C PRO A 320 2.68 -2.08 -11.45
N VAL A 321 3.69 -2.36 -10.61
CA VAL A 321 3.62 -2.14 -9.16
C VAL A 321 3.54 -0.64 -8.81
N PRO A 322 4.51 0.22 -9.22
CA PRO A 322 4.36 1.66 -9.04
C PRO A 322 3.07 2.22 -9.64
N THR A 323 2.64 1.68 -10.80
CA THR A 323 1.40 2.11 -11.46
C THR A 323 0.16 1.79 -10.63
N MET A 324 0.09 0.63 -9.98
CA MET A 324 -0.99 0.28 -9.04
C MET A 324 -1.01 1.22 -7.85
N LEU A 325 0.15 1.44 -7.25
CA LEU A 325 0.31 2.27 -6.05
C LEU A 325 -0.06 3.74 -6.30
N THR A 326 0.10 4.25 -7.52
CA THR A 326 -0.25 5.63 -7.89
C THR A 326 -1.59 5.80 -8.62
N GLN A 327 -2.41 4.75 -8.77
CA GLN A 327 -3.74 4.91 -9.37
C GLN A 327 -4.58 5.93 -8.59
N ASN A 328 -5.01 7.00 -9.27
CA ASN A 328 -5.81 8.04 -8.66
C ASN A 328 -6.65 8.79 -9.71
N HIS A 329 -7.65 9.54 -9.24
CA HIS A 329 -8.51 10.37 -10.09
C HIS A 329 -7.97 11.81 -10.24
N VAL A 330 -6.91 12.13 -9.50
CA VAL A 330 -6.13 13.37 -9.57
C VAL A 330 -4.64 13.03 -9.46
N SER A 331 -3.78 13.82 -10.10
CA SER A 331 -2.31 13.65 -10.01
C SER A 331 -1.65 14.50 -8.93
N SER A 332 -2.35 15.50 -8.38
CA SER A 332 -1.89 16.39 -7.32
C SER A 332 -2.80 16.26 -6.10
N ILE A 333 -2.20 16.00 -4.94
CA ILE A 333 -2.90 15.71 -3.69
C ILE A 333 -2.42 16.70 -2.63
N LYS A 334 -3.33 17.17 -1.78
CA LYS A 334 -3.00 18.08 -0.68
C LYS A 334 -1.97 17.44 0.24
N GLY A 335 -1.01 18.23 0.70
CA GLY A 335 -0.12 17.84 1.78
C GLY A 335 -0.89 17.69 3.09
N PHE A 336 -0.28 17.00 4.04
CA PHE A 336 -0.76 16.81 5.40
C PHE A 336 0.42 16.40 6.28
N TYR A 337 0.43 16.83 7.53
CA TYR A 337 1.55 16.60 8.43
C TYR A 337 1.43 15.28 9.18
N GLY A 338 2.51 14.88 9.83
CA GLY A 338 2.57 13.77 10.76
C GLY A 338 3.81 13.89 11.64
N GLN A 339 4.09 12.87 12.45
CA GLN A 339 5.40 12.75 13.13
C GLN A 339 6.54 12.73 12.12
N THR A 340 6.31 11.95 11.05
CA THR A 340 7.14 11.93 9.84
C THR A 340 6.28 12.42 8.71
N THR A 341 6.50 13.67 8.31
CA THR A 341 5.69 14.42 7.36
C THR A 341 6.02 14.05 5.92
N ALA A 342 7.29 14.04 5.58
CA ALA A 342 7.82 13.71 4.26
C ALA A 342 9.32 13.41 4.42
N PHE A 343 9.92 12.87 3.38
CA PHE A 343 11.27 12.36 3.38
C PHE A 343 12.21 13.30 2.64
N ARG A 344 13.35 13.61 3.24
CA ARG A 344 14.41 14.38 2.58
C ARG A 344 15.04 13.58 1.45
N MET A 345 15.07 14.15 0.26
CA MET A 345 15.58 13.48 -0.94
C MET A 345 17.04 13.02 -0.79
N GLU A 346 17.87 13.79 -0.09
CA GLU A 346 19.27 13.46 0.15
C GLU A 346 19.49 12.25 1.07
N THR A 347 18.45 11.83 1.82
CA THR A 347 18.50 10.64 2.68
C THR A 347 17.94 9.40 2.01
N ILE A 348 17.33 9.51 0.83
CA ILE A 348 16.70 8.37 0.15
C ILE A 348 17.75 7.64 -0.69
N LYS A 349 17.83 6.31 -0.53
CA LYS A 349 18.71 5.45 -1.34
C LYS A 349 18.38 5.57 -2.82
N SER A 350 19.42 5.55 -3.66
CA SER A 350 19.28 5.71 -5.10
C SER A 350 18.42 4.65 -5.82
N ASN A 351 18.24 3.47 -5.24
CA ASN A 351 17.41 2.39 -5.79
C ASN A 351 15.93 2.46 -5.37
N VAL A 352 15.55 3.42 -4.53
CA VAL A 352 14.17 3.62 -4.08
C VAL A 352 13.35 4.31 -5.15
N VAL A 353 12.15 3.80 -5.41
CA VAL A 353 11.20 4.39 -6.36
C VAL A 353 10.41 5.48 -5.66
N ILE A 354 10.49 6.70 -6.18
CA ILE A 354 9.69 7.82 -5.70
C ILE A 354 8.33 7.80 -6.40
N LEU A 355 7.27 7.55 -5.65
CA LEU A 355 5.89 7.50 -6.15
C LEU A 355 5.21 8.86 -6.11
N GLY A 356 5.58 9.72 -5.16
CA GLY A 356 5.04 11.07 -5.03
C GLY A 356 6.01 12.04 -4.37
N ARG A 357 6.08 13.27 -4.89
CA ARG A 357 7.00 14.32 -4.42
C ARG A 357 6.29 15.63 -4.12
N ASN A 358 6.78 16.36 -3.14
CA ASN A 358 6.26 17.68 -2.79
C ASN A 358 6.63 18.68 -3.89
N SER A 359 5.63 19.44 -4.36
CA SER A 359 5.84 20.38 -5.47
C SER A 359 6.78 21.52 -5.08
N GLY A 360 7.88 21.69 -5.83
CA GLY A 360 8.85 22.77 -5.61
C GLY A 360 9.74 22.61 -4.37
N ARG A 361 9.77 21.41 -3.78
CA ARG A 361 10.60 21.09 -2.61
C ARG A 361 11.35 19.78 -2.85
N ASP A 362 12.55 19.66 -2.30
CA ASP A 362 13.40 18.47 -2.42
C ASP A 362 12.98 17.40 -1.41
N GLU A 363 11.71 16.99 -1.49
CA GLU A 363 11.05 16.14 -0.49
C GLU A 363 10.15 15.12 -1.18
N ALA A 364 10.26 13.85 -0.80
CA ALA A 364 9.37 12.79 -1.24
C ALA A 364 8.26 12.55 -0.21
N LYS A 365 7.03 12.37 -0.67
CA LYS A 365 5.88 12.06 0.19
C LYS A 365 5.59 10.57 0.24
N TYR A 366 5.81 9.89 -0.87
CA TYR A 366 5.38 8.51 -1.10
C TYR A 366 6.47 7.79 -1.87
N ILE A 367 7.00 6.71 -1.30
CA ILE A 367 8.15 5.99 -1.83
C ILE A 367 7.94 4.47 -1.68
N HIS A 368 8.64 3.69 -2.49
CA HIS A 368 8.46 2.25 -2.58
C HIS A 368 9.76 1.57 -3.00
N GLY A 369 9.94 0.32 -2.59
CA GLY A 369 11.03 -0.52 -3.03
C GLY A 369 10.83 -1.99 -2.66
N ASN A 370 11.74 -2.82 -3.14
CA ASN A 370 11.74 -4.25 -2.87
C ASN A 370 12.74 -4.58 -1.76
N PHE A 371 12.47 -5.66 -1.02
CA PHE A 371 13.43 -6.26 -0.10
C PHE A 371 13.25 -7.77 -0.12
N GLY A 372 14.30 -8.52 -0.49
CA GLY A 372 14.18 -9.94 -0.78
C GLY A 372 13.16 -10.21 -1.89
N GLU A 373 12.24 -11.13 -1.63
CA GLU A 373 11.15 -11.50 -2.55
C GLU A 373 9.88 -10.66 -2.36
N GLY A 374 9.82 -9.82 -1.32
CA GLY A 374 8.68 -8.94 -1.06
C GLY A 374 9.00 -7.48 -1.37
N PHE A 375 8.07 -6.61 -0.96
CA PHE A 375 8.25 -5.17 -1.11
C PHE A 375 7.61 -4.40 0.02
N TRP A 376 7.99 -3.13 0.07
CA TRP A 376 7.55 -2.17 1.06
C TRP A 376 7.14 -0.86 0.41
N THR A 377 6.23 -0.15 1.07
CA THR A 377 5.76 1.17 0.65
C THR A 377 5.69 2.09 1.86
N PHE A 378 6.34 3.26 1.78
CA PHE A 378 6.34 4.28 2.83
C PHE A 378 5.57 5.53 2.39
N TYR A 379 4.65 5.97 3.26
CA TYR A 379 3.83 7.16 3.04
C TYR A 379 3.95 8.16 4.19
N GLY A 380 4.49 9.34 3.91
CA GLY A 380 4.68 10.39 4.92
C GLY A 380 3.36 11.11 5.25
N GLY A 381 3.22 11.53 6.51
CA GLY A 381 2.05 12.21 7.07
C GLY A 381 1.12 11.28 7.85
N HIS A 382 0.16 11.88 8.54
CA HIS A 382 -0.77 11.23 9.46
C HIS A 382 -2.14 10.91 8.83
N ASP A 383 -2.90 11.94 8.49
CA ASP A 383 -4.27 11.82 7.96
C ASP A 383 -4.39 12.66 6.68
N PRO A 384 -4.74 12.05 5.54
CA PRO A 384 -4.88 12.77 4.28
C PRO A 384 -5.94 13.88 4.23
N GLU A 385 -6.94 13.87 5.10
CA GLU A 385 -8.02 14.87 5.14
C GLU A 385 -8.00 15.71 6.43
N ASP A 386 -7.00 15.52 7.30
CA ASP A 386 -6.72 16.38 8.45
C ASP A 386 -5.26 16.88 8.44
N TYR A 387 -5.08 18.11 7.98
CA TYR A 387 -3.78 18.70 7.67
C TYR A 387 -2.78 18.69 8.84
N THR A 388 -3.23 18.86 10.09
CA THR A 388 -2.34 19.01 11.26
C THR A 388 -2.65 18.08 12.43
N HIS A 389 -3.57 17.13 12.24
CA HIS A 389 -4.17 16.27 13.26
C HIS A 389 -3.31 16.09 14.53
N ARG A 390 -3.85 16.53 15.66
CA ARG A 390 -3.17 16.54 16.95
C ARG A 390 -3.72 15.45 17.85
N VAL A 391 -2.90 15.05 18.83
CA VAL A 391 -3.34 14.15 19.89
C VAL A 391 -4.58 14.73 20.59
N GLY A 392 -5.67 13.96 20.57
CA GLY A 392 -6.98 14.32 21.13
C GLY A 392 -7.93 15.01 20.15
N ASP A 393 -7.54 15.27 18.91
CA ASP A 393 -8.47 15.67 17.85
C ASP A 393 -9.41 14.49 17.53
N PRO A 394 -10.66 14.75 17.08
CA PRO A 394 -11.60 13.70 16.75
C PRO A 394 -11.22 12.97 15.44
N PRO A 395 -11.68 11.73 15.24
CA PRO A 395 -11.50 11.02 13.98
C PRO A 395 -12.09 11.75 12.80
N THR A 396 -11.35 11.68 11.69
CA THR A 396 -11.86 12.05 10.38
C THR A 396 -13.08 11.20 10.03
N ASP A 397 -14.18 11.89 9.73
CA ASP A 397 -15.39 11.26 9.22
C ASP A 397 -15.29 11.07 7.69
N LEU A 398 -14.92 9.86 7.27
CA LEU A 398 -14.77 9.52 5.86
C LEU A 398 -16.08 9.57 5.05
N ASP A 399 -17.26 9.63 5.67
CA ASP A 399 -18.50 9.90 4.93
C ASP A 399 -18.53 11.33 4.35
N LEU A 400 -17.74 12.25 4.89
CA LEU A 400 -17.52 13.59 4.32
C LEU A 400 -16.50 13.61 3.18
N PHE A 401 -15.68 12.56 3.08
CA PHE A 401 -14.57 12.45 2.11
C PHE A 401 -14.57 11.13 1.32
N PRO A 402 -15.71 10.71 0.73
CA PRO A 402 -15.86 9.39 0.09
C PRO A 402 -14.94 9.19 -1.14
N ASN A 403 -14.39 10.28 -1.65
CA ASN A 403 -13.52 10.33 -2.82
C ASN A 403 -12.14 10.93 -2.47
N SER A 404 -11.69 10.84 -1.21
CA SER A 404 -10.38 11.35 -0.80
C SER A 404 -9.26 10.72 -1.64
N PRO A 405 -8.43 11.52 -2.34
CA PRO A 405 -7.34 10.98 -3.13
C PRO A 405 -6.18 10.45 -2.27
N GLY A 406 -5.95 10.97 -1.07
CA GLY A 406 -4.86 10.47 -0.21
C GLY A 406 -5.22 9.16 0.51
N TYR A 407 -6.44 9.04 1.04
CA TYR A 407 -6.93 7.74 1.55
C TYR A 407 -7.00 6.67 0.47
N ARG A 408 -7.25 7.08 -0.78
CA ARG A 408 -7.19 6.18 -1.91
C ARG A 408 -5.80 5.58 -2.14
N LEU A 409 -4.71 6.30 -1.84
CA LEU A 409 -3.35 5.75 -1.94
C LEU A 409 -3.12 4.66 -0.88
N ILE A 410 -3.69 4.80 0.31
CA ILE A 410 -3.68 3.74 1.33
C ILE A 410 -4.35 2.49 0.74
N LEU A 411 -5.56 2.62 0.18
CA LEU A 411 -6.30 1.49 -0.39
C LEU A 411 -5.70 0.93 -1.69
N ASN A 412 -4.81 1.63 -2.38
CA ASN A 412 -4.06 1.05 -3.50
C ASN A 412 -3.16 -0.11 -3.06
N ASN A 413 -2.76 -0.14 -1.78
CA ASN A 413 -1.87 -1.16 -1.23
C ASN A 413 -2.60 -2.49 -0.95
N ILE A 414 -3.92 -2.50 -0.76
CA ILE A 414 -4.63 -3.72 -0.30
C ILE A 414 -5.04 -4.71 -1.38
N LEU A 415 -4.90 -4.36 -2.66
CA LEU A 415 -5.28 -5.25 -3.79
C LEU A 415 -4.07 -5.80 -4.54
N PHE A 416 -2.87 -5.49 -4.07
CA PHE A 416 -1.65 -5.88 -4.76
C PHE A 416 -1.38 -7.40 -4.75
N PRO A 417 -1.48 -8.13 -3.62
CA PRO A 417 -1.14 -9.57 -3.61
C PRO A 417 -2.07 -10.40 -4.49
N ALA A 418 -3.30 -9.93 -4.67
CA ALA A 418 -4.29 -10.51 -5.57
C ALA A 418 -3.85 -10.51 -7.05
N ALA A 419 -2.86 -9.68 -7.40
CA ALA A 419 -2.28 -9.54 -8.74
C ALA A 419 -1.11 -10.50 -9.03
N GLU A 420 -0.31 -10.86 -8.02
CA GLU A 420 0.93 -11.63 -8.18
C GLU A 420 0.72 -13.15 -8.13
N ARG A 421 -0.37 -13.65 -7.53
CA ARG A 421 -0.70 -15.08 -7.49
C ARG A 421 -1.20 -15.61 -8.85
N GLN A 422 -0.42 -15.42 -9.92
CA GLN A 422 -0.45 -16.32 -11.07
C GLN A 422 0.44 -17.52 -10.73
N GLU A 423 -0.11 -18.53 -10.06
CA GLU A 423 0.45 -19.86 -10.24
C GLU A 423 0.36 -20.19 -11.74
N LEU A 424 1.53 -20.33 -12.37
CA LEU A 424 1.67 -20.96 -13.67
C LEU A 424 0.97 -22.32 -13.58
N LYS A 425 -0.26 -22.42 -14.10
CA LYS A 425 -0.84 -23.72 -14.44
C LYS A 425 0.15 -24.38 -15.37
N THR A 426 0.86 -25.37 -14.83
CA THR A 426 1.85 -26.18 -15.50
C THR A 426 1.24 -26.77 -16.76
N GLU A 427 1.42 -26.08 -17.88
CA GLU A 427 1.27 -26.69 -19.19
C GLU A 427 2.33 -27.78 -19.28
N ARG A 428 1.88 -29.01 -19.53
CA ARG A 428 2.73 -30.19 -19.69
C ARG A 428 3.91 -29.84 -20.62
N PRO A 429 5.16 -30.21 -20.29
CA PRO A 429 6.28 -29.89 -21.14
C PRO A 429 6.14 -30.64 -22.47
N TYR A 430 5.99 -29.90 -23.56
CA TYR A 430 6.29 -30.42 -24.89
C TYR A 430 7.79 -30.75 -24.95
N PRO A 431 8.19 -31.87 -25.56
CA PRO A 431 9.59 -32.29 -25.56
C PRO A 431 10.42 -31.34 -26.42
N ALA A 432 11.42 -30.72 -25.80
CA ALA A 432 12.41 -29.89 -26.48
C ALA A 432 13.12 -30.68 -27.58
N SER A 433 13.22 -30.10 -28.77
CA SER A 433 13.96 -30.68 -29.89
C SER A 433 15.46 -30.66 -29.59
N GLN A 434 16.12 -31.78 -29.90
CA GLN A 434 17.52 -32.11 -29.62
C GLN A 434 18.57 -31.16 -30.26
N ASN A 435 18.15 -30.10 -30.93
CA ASN A 435 19.03 -29.20 -31.69
C ASN A 435 19.52 -27.98 -30.90
N ALA A 436 18.95 -27.68 -29.72
CA ALA A 436 19.38 -26.54 -28.92
C ALA A 436 20.62 -26.82 -28.03
N GLN A 437 20.91 -28.09 -27.71
CA GLN A 437 22.06 -28.47 -26.88
C GLN A 437 23.40 -28.48 -27.62
N LEU A 438 23.39 -28.57 -28.96
CA LEU A 438 24.62 -28.55 -29.76
C LEU A 438 25.16 -27.13 -29.99
N ALA A 439 24.31 -26.11 -29.98
CA ALA A 439 24.73 -24.72 -30.21
C ALA A 439 25.43 -24.08 -29.00
N PHE A 440 25.21 -24.59 -27.79
CA PHE A 440 25.80 -24.04 -26.55
C PHE A 440 27.18 -24.63 -26.23
N ALA A 441 27.47 -25.84 -26.72
CA ALA A 441 28.77 -26.49 -26.52
C ALA A 441 29.86 -25.88 -27.42
N ASP A 442 29.53 -25.60 -28.69
CA ASP A 442 30.48 -25.01 -29.65
C ASP A 442 30.86 -23.55 -29.30
N ALA A 443 29.96 -22.81 -28.64
CA ALA A 443 30.23 -21.43 -28.19
C ALA A 443 31.21 -21.37 -27.00
N MET A 444 31.24 -22.40 -26.16
CA MET A 444 32.12 -22.46 -24.98
C MET A 444 33.54 -22.93 -25.30
N GLU A 445 33.75 -23.64 -26.40
CA GLU A 445 35.09 -24.05 -26.85
C GLU A 445 35.85 -22.89 -27.53
N PHE A 446 35.12 -21.95 -28.17
CA PHE A 446 35.71 -20.77 -28.80
C PHE A 446 36.29 -19.75 -27.79
N VAL A 447 35.72 -19.66 -26.59
CA VAL A 447 36.17 -18.72 -25.54
C VAL A 447 37.42 -19.24 -24.81
N ARG A 448 37.63 -20.55 -24.73
CA ARG A 448 38.81 -21.14 -24.07
C ARG A 448 40.12 -21.03 -24.86
N ILE A 449 40.06 -20.78 -26.17
CA ILE A 449 41.26 -20.70 -27.03
C ILE A 449 41.82 -19.26 -27.11
N GLN A 450 41.07 -18.23 -26.70
CA GLN A 450 41.46 -16.82 -26.84
C GLN A 450 42.17 -16.20 -25.63
N HIS A 451 42.31 -16.89 -24.49
CA HIS A 451 42.97 -16.36 -23.28
C HIS A 451 44.16 -17.21 -22.79
N GLY A 452 44.87 -17.82 -23.73
CA GLY A 452 46.15 -18.49 -23.47
C GLY A 452 47.31 -17.77 -24.16
N ARG A 453 47.79 -16.67 -23.57
CA ARG A 453 49.18 -16.18 -23.63
C ARG A 453 49.43 -15.08 -22.63
#